data_AF-A0A1B6JX70-F1
#
_entry.id   AF-A0A1B6JX70-F1
#
_cell.length_a   1.000
_cell.length_b   1.000
_cell.length_c   1.000
_cell.angle_alpha   90.00
_cell.angle_beta   90.00
_cell.angle_gamma   90.00
#
_symmetry.space_group_name_H-M   'P 1'
#
loop_
_entity.id
_entity.type
_entity.pdbx_description
1 polymer ?
#
loop_
_entity_poly.entity_id
_entity_poly.type
_entity_poly.pdbx_seq_one_letter_code
_entity_poly.pdbx_strand_id
1 'polypeptide(L)'
;MSFLRNYIAIVFVLSVYFFYEGGAIKCWVCRSDSDPKCGDPFDNSSVPITDCKQEPDLEHIPGVRPTMCRKIRQKVKGEWRYFRSCAYLGEPGIGGDEQLRKYRQSTFSMKV
;
A
#
# COMPACT_ATOMS: atom_id res chain seq x y z
N MET A 1 -37.84 -32.10 -9.77
CA MET A 1 -37.80 -30.62 -9.62
C MET A 1 -37.05 -30.15 -8.37
N SER A 2 -37.11 -30.86 -7.24
CA SER A 2 -36.38 -30.53 -6.00
C SER A 2 -34.85 -30.65 -6.12
N PHE A 3 -34.33 -31.68 -6.81
CA PHE A 3 -32.88 -31.88 -7.02
C PHE A 3 -32.22 -30.75 -7.82
N LEU A 4 -32.86 -30.28 -8.90
CA LEU A 4 -32.34 -29.19 -9.73
C LEU A 4 -32.31 -27.86 -8.96
N ARG A 5 -33.33 -27.62 -8.13
CA ARG A 5 -33.43 -26.44 -7.25
C ARG A 5 -32.34 -26.42 -6.18
N ASN A 6 -32.05 -27.57 -5.59
CA ASN A 6 -30.98 -27.70 -4.59
C ASN A 6 -29.59 -27.54 -5.23
N TYR A 7 -29.39 -28.07 -6.44
CA TYR A 7 -28.14 -27.91 -7.19
C TYR A 7 -27.86 -26.45 -7.54
N ILE A 8 -28.87 -25.72 -8.05
CA ILE A 8 -28.75 -24.29 -8.34
C ILE A 8 -28.44 -23.49 -7.07
N ALA A 9 -29.08 -23.81 -5.95
CA ALA A 9 -28.81 -23.15 -4.67
C ALA A 9 -27.37 -23.39 -4.18
N ILE A 10 -26.85 -24.61 -4.30
CA ILE A 10 -25.47 -24.93 -3.93
C ILE A 10 -24.46 -24.16 -4.80
N VAL A 11 -24.67 -24.14 -6.12
CA VAL A 11 -23.81 -23.40 -7.05
C VAL A 11 -23.82 -21.90 -6.74
N PHE A 12 -24.97 -21.35 -6.38
CA PHE A 12 -25.11 -19.94 -6.03
C PHE A 12 -24.43 -19.59 -4.69
N VAL A 13 -24.54 -20.47 -3.69
CA VAL A 13 -23.83 -20.28 -2.41
C VAL A 13 -22.32 -20.36 -2.60
N LEU A 14 -21.85 -21.33 -3.40
CA LEU A 14 -20.43 -21.46 -3.71
C LEU A 14 -19.90 -20.24 -4.47
N SER A 15 -20.62 -19.74 -5.47
CA SER A 15 -20.17 -18.56 -6.22
C SER A 15 -20.04 -17.33 -5.33
N VAL A 16 -21.01 -17.05 -4.46
CA VAL A 16 -20.95 -15.94 -3.49
C VAL A 16 -19.75 -16.05 -2.57
N TYR A 17 -19.36 -17.27 -2.16
CA TYR A 17 -18.19 -17.48 -1.30
C TYR A 17 -16.88 -17.14 -2.00
N PHE A 18 -16.74 -17.43 -3.30
CA PHE A 18 -15.54 -17.11 -4.08
C PHE A 18 -15.38 -15.61 -4.38
N PHE A 19 -16.47 -14.85 -4.44
CA PHE A 19 -16.40 -13.41 -4.69
C PHE A 19 -16.05 -12.56 -3.45
N TYR A 20 -15.96 -13.17 -2.26
CA TYR A 20 -15.75 -12.44 -1.00
C TYR A 20 -14.29 -11.99 -0.76
N GLU A 21 -13.35 -12.38 -1.61
CA GLU A 21 -11.94 -11.92 -1.55
C GLU A 21 -11.79 -10.52 -2.17
N GLY A 22 -12.43 -9.53 -1.55
CA GLY A 22 -12.49 -8.15 -2.01
C GLY A 22 -11.48 -7.23 -1.33
N GLY A 23 -10.56 -6.69 -2.13
CA GLY A 23 -9.90 -5.39 -1.91
C GLY A 23 -8.78 -5.38 -0.89
N ALA A 24 -7.54 -5.44 -1.39
CA ALA A 24 -6.35 -5.22 -0.60
C ALA A 24 -5.57 -4.03 -1.16
N ILE A 25 -5.10 -3.14 -0.29
CA ILE A 25 -4.36 -1.96 -0.71
C ILE A 25 -2.98 -2.38 -1.22
N LYS A 26 -2.68 -1.99 -2.46
CA LYS A 26 -1.42 -2.30 -3.13
C LYS A 26 -0.57 -1.05 -3.23
N CYS A 27 0.65 -1.12 -2.72
CA CYS A 27 1.59 0.00 -2.72
C CYS A 27 2.91 -0.40 -3.37
N TRP A 28 3.59 0.57 -3.99
CA TRP A 28 4.96 0.39 -4.43
C TRP A 28 5.89 0.37 -3.22
N VAL A 29 6.67 -0.69 -3.06
CA VAL A 29 7.65 -0.84 -1.98
C VAL A 29 9.04 -0.73 -2.57
N CYS A 30 9.65 0.45 -2.45
CA CYS A 30 10.95 0.69 -3.07
C CYS A 30 11.75 1.79 -2.39
N ARG A 31 13.04 1.81 -2.71
CA ARG A 31 13.97 2.83 -2.26
C ARG A 31 14.82 3.32 -3.43
N SER A 32 14.99 4.63 -3.55
CA SER A 32 15.76 5.23 -4.64
C SER A 32 17.27 5.03 -4.52
N ASP A 33 17.76 4.57 -3.37
CA ASP A 33 19.17 4.25 -3.17
C ASP A 33 19.54 2.85 -3.68
N SER A 34 18.58 1.93 -3.77
CA SER A 34 18.76 0.61 -4.39
C SER A 34 18.32 0.59 -5.85
N ASP A 35 17.21 1.26 -6.19
CA ASP A 35 16.70 1.35 -7.55
C ASP A 35 16.49 2.83 -7.94
N PRO A 36 17.32 3.41 -8.83
CA PRO A 36 17.19 4.82 -9.22
C PRO A 36 15.82 5.15 -9.84
N LYS A 37 15.10 4.15 -10.38
CA LYS A 37 13.75 4.33 -10.95
C LYS A 37 12.67 4.63 -9.91
N CYS A 38 12.93 4.32 -8.64
CA CYS A 38 12.06 4.68 -7.51
C CYS A 38 12.15 6.19 -7.15
N GLY A 39 13.07 6.93 -7.79
CA GLY A 39 13.27 8.36 -7.59
C GLY A 39 12.16 9.24 -8.16
N ASP A 40 12.53 10.47 -8.52
CA ASP A 40 11.66 11.46 -9.15
C ASP A 40 12.38 11.98 -10.40
N PRO A 41 11.88 11.71 -11.62
CA PRO A 41 10.59 11.11 -11.94
C PRO A 41 10.48 9.62 -11.57
N PHE A 42 9.29 9.19 -11.17
CA PHE A 42 9.00 7.81 -10.80
C PHE A 42 8.72 6.95 -12.04
N ASP A 43 9.46 5.86 -12.20
CA ASP A 43 9.28 4.86 -13.26
C ASP A 43 8.79 3.54 -12.67
N ASN A 44 7.64 3.04 -13.15
CA ASN A 44 6.98 1.83 -12.63
C ASN A 44 7.50 0.52 -13.26
N SER A 45 8.41 0.60 -14.24
CA SER A 45 8.78 -0.55 -15.08
C SER A 45 9.44 -1.72 -14.33
N SER A 46 10.15 -1.46 -13.23
CA SER A 46 10.89 -2.51 -12.48
C SER A 46 10.60 -2.52 -10.98
N VAL A 47 9.68 -1.68 -10.51
CA VAL A 47 9.41 -1.53 -9.07
C VAL A 47 8.42 -2.59 -8.64
N PRO A 48 8.61 -3.31 -7.51
CA PRO A 48 7.64 -4.28 -7.05
C PRO A 48 6.42 -3.60 -6.42
N ILE A 49 5.23 -4.13 -6.74
CA ILE A 49 3.99 -3.78 -6.07
C ILE A 49 3.68 -4.85 -5.01
N THR A 50 3.42 -4.43 -3.78
CA THR A 50 3.16 -5.32 -2.66
C THR A 50 1.77 -5.06 -2.11
N ASP A 51 1.09 -6.15 -1.74
CA ASP A 51 -0.17 -6.11 -1.01
C ASP A 51 0.10 -5.83 0.47
N CYS A 52 -0.34 -4.68 0.95
CA CYS A 52 -0.10 -4.28 2.34
C CYS A 52 -0.81 -5.16 3.36
N LYS A 53 -1.87 -5.90 3.00
CA LYS A 53 -2.50 -6.86 3.92
C LYS A 53 -1.57 -8.01 4.28
N GLN A 54 -0.62 -8.33 3.39
CA GLN A 54 0.38 -9.39 3.59
C GLN A 54 1.58 -8.92 4.42
N GLU A 55 1.71 -7.62 4.70
CA GLU A 55 2.79 -7.16 5.58
C GLU A 55 2.59 -7.66 7.02
N PRO A 56 3.69 -8.02 7.71
CA PRO A 56 3.65 -8.47 9.09
C PRO A 56 3.27 -7.33 10.04
N ASP A 57 2.65 -7.69 11.16
CA ASP A 57 2.33 -6.72 12.21
C ASP A 57 3.63 -6.16 12.83
N LEU A 58 3.64 -4.87 13.16
CA LEU A 58 4.78 -4.24 13.81
C LEU A 58 4.88 -4.69 15.26
N GLU A 59 6.06 -5.19 15.66
CA GLU A 59 6.35 -5.57 17.06
C GLU A 59 6.05 -4.44 18.06
N HIS A 60 6.24 -3.19 17.64
CA HIS A 60 6.14 -2.02 18.50
C HIS A 60 4.71 -1.46 18.58
N ILE A 61 3.82 -1.88 17.66
CA ILE A 61 2.43 -1.41 17.57
C ILE A 61 1.55 -2.60 17.10
N PRO A 62 1.29 -3.57 17.98
CA PRO A 62 0.53 -4.77 17.61
C PRO A 62 -0.93 -4.40 17.28
N GLY A 63 -1.49 -5.08 16.28
CA GLY A 63 -2.90 -4.96 15.90
C GLY A 63 -3.25 -3.78 14.98
N VAL A 64 -2.27 -2.97 14.58
CA VAL A 64 -2.48 -1.90 13.58
C VAL A 64 -2.17 -2.45 12.20
N ARG A 65 -3.13 -2.33 11.28
CA ARG A 65 -2.98 -2.73 9.88
C ARG A 65 -2.69 -1.53 8.98
N PRO A 66 -1.91 -1.71 7.91
CA PRO A 66 -1.66 -0.64 6.95
C PRO A 66 -2.91 -0.35 6.10
N THR A 67 -3.32 0.91 6.08
CA THR A 67 -4.54 1.37 5.38
C THR A 67 -4.25 2.33 4.23
N MET A 68 -3.00 2.78 4.07
CA MET A 68 -2.60 3.74 3.05
C MET A 68 -1.17 3.50 2.55
N CYS A 69 -0.82 4.08 1.40
CA CYS A 69 0.54 4.10 0.89
C CYS A 69 1.32 5.31 1.43
N ARG A 70 2.62 5.14 1.65
CA ARG A 70 3.53 6.21 2.05
C ARG A 70 4.61 6.48 1.00
N LYS A 71 4.90 7.76 0.79
CA LYS A 71 6.07 8.28 0.09
C LYS A 71 6.84 9.19 1.04
N ILE A 72 8.13 8.94 1.24
CA ILE A 72 9.01 9.75 2.07
C ILE A 72 10.12 10.29 1.17
N ARG A 73 10.35 11.61 1.20
CA ARG A 73 11.49 12.27 0.55
C ARG A 73 12.44 12.77 1.63
N GLN A 74 13.68 12.28 1.63
CA GLN A 74 14.70 12.63 2.60
C GLN A 74 15.96 13.10 1.90
N LYS A 75 16.57 14.20 2.36
CA LYS A 75 17.88 14.64 1.87
C LYS A 75 18.97 14.08 2.77
N VAL A 76 19.84 13.23 2.24
CA VAL A 76 20.96 12.61 2.96
C VAL A 76 22.25 13.01 2.27
N LYS A 77 23.18 13.63 3.00
CA LYS A 77 24.48 14.09 2.46
C LYS A 77 24.38 14.97 1.20
N GLY A 78 23.31 15.76 1.09
CA GLY A 78 23.08 16.64 -0.06
C GLY A 78 22.28 16.00 -1.19
N GLU A 79 22.08 14.68 -1.19
CA GLU A 79 21.33 13.95 -2.21
C GLU A 79 19.91 13.63 -1.75
N TRP A 80 18.96 13.67 -2.68
CA TRP A 80 17.58 13.29 -2.43
C TRP A 80 17.40 11.78 -2.49
N ARG A 81 16.73 11.23 -1.49
CA ARG A 81 16.33 9.83 -1.42
C ARG A 81 14.83 9.72 -1.26
N TYR A 82 14.24 8.80 -2.00
CA TYR A 82 12.82 8.53 -2.03
C TYR A 82 12.57 7.12 -1.53
N PHE A 83 11.62 7.00 -0.61
CA PHE A 83 11.19 5.73 -0.04
C PHE A 83 9.69 5.60 -0.22
N ARG A 84 9.24 4.44 -0.71
CA ARG A 84 7.82 4.10 -0.86
C ARG A 84 7.54 2.81 -0.11
N SER A 85 6.44 2.75 0.62
CA SER A 85 6.00 1.54 1.35
C SER A 85 4.54 1.65 1.77
N CYS A 86 4.01 0.62 2.44
CA CYS A 86 2.73 0.70 3.13
C CYS A 86 2.86 1.50 4.45
N ALA A 87 1.78 2.15 4.87
CA ALA A 87 1.72 2.97 6.06
C ALA A 87 0.68 2.46 7.06
N TYR A 88 1.11 2.31 8.30
CA TYR A 88 0.33 1.82 9.43
C TYR A 88 -0.41 2.94 10.16
N LEU A 89 0.12 4.17 10.14
CA LEU A 89 -0.39 5.30 10.92
C LEU A 89 -0.25 6.61 10.15
N GLY A 90 -1.14 7.55 10.46
CA GLY A 90 -1.10 8.95 10.03
C GLY A 90 -2.26 9.36 9.14
N GLU A 91 -2.23 10.61 8.69
CA GLU A 91 -3.30 11.22 7.89
C GLU A 91 -2.87 11.35 6.41
N PRO A 92 -3.81 11.20 5.46
CA PRO A 92 -3.54 11.44 4.05
C PRO A 92 -3.03 12.87 3.86
N GLY A 93 -1.87 13.02 3.21
CA GLY A 93 -1.35 14.32 2.82
C GLY A 93 -2.14 14.87 1.63
N ILE A 94 -2.60 16.11 1.75
CA ILE A 94 -3.20 16.85 0.63
C ILE A 94 -2.05 17.21 -0.34
N GLY A 95 -2.23 16.85 -1.62
CA GLY A 95 -1.19 16.98 -2.64
C GLY A 95 -0.67 18.43 -2.75
N GLY A 96 0.65 18.59 -2.66
CA GLY A 96 1.32 19.90 -2.71
C GLY A 96 2.05 20.25 -1.42
N ASP A 97 1.62 19.70 -0.28
CA ASP A 97 2.16 20.06 1.03
C ASP A 97 3.22 19.05 1.45
N GLU A 98 4.38 19.14 0.79
CA GLU A 98 5.59 18.52 1.29
C GLU A 98 5.94 19.11 2.65
N GLN A 99 5.48 18.46 3.73
CA GLN A 99 6.01 18.69 5.06
C GLN A 99 7.45 18.19 5.05
N LEU A 100 8.35 19.04 4.57
CA LEU A 100 9.78 18.98 4.80
C LEU A 100 10.01 19.16 6.30
N ARG A 101 9.65 18.18 7.14
CA ARG A 101 9.89 18.41 8.56
C ARG A 101 11.38 18.18 8.81
N LYS A 102 12.01 19.28 9.22
CA LYS A 102 13.20 19.36 10.08
C LYS A 102 13.16 18.38 11.28
N TYR A 103 12.07 17.64 11.49
CA TYR A 103 11.90 16.51 12.40
C TYR A 103 10.78 15.57 11.92
N ARG A 104 11.04 14.32 11.52
CA ARG A 104 10.11 13.16 11.60
C ARG A 104 8.58 13.43 11.75
N GLN A 105 7.91 14.04 10.76
CA GLN A 105 6.47 13.88 10.51
C GLN A 105 6.30 13.65 9.01
N SER A 106 6.10 12.39 8.65
CA SER A 106 5.86 11.96 7.28
C SER A 106 4.41 12.28 6.90
N THR A 107 4.19 13.27 6.03
CA THR A 107 2.93 13.39 5.29
C THR A 107 2.92 12.42 4.11
N PHE A 108 1.78 11.78 3.88
CA PHE A 108 1.64 10.65 2.98
C PHE A 108 0.94 11.08 1.69
N SER A 109 1.66 11.17 0.57
CA SER A 109 1.04 11.48 -0.72
C SER A 109 0.31 10.26 -1.30
N MET A 110 -1.01 10.40 -1.53
CA MET A 110 -1.80 9.43 -2.30
C MET A 110 -1.49 9.56 -3.80
N LYS A 111 -1.25 8.43 -4.47
CA LYS A 111 -1.63 8.24 -5.87
C LYS A 111 -2.68 7.14 -5.86
N VAL A 112 -3.92 7.50 -6.17
CA VAL A 112 -4.99 6.58 -6.53
C VAL A 112 -4.67 5.99 -7.90
#